data_AF-A0A1E7JGT0-F1
#
_entry.id   AF-A0A1E7JGT0-F1
#
_cell.length_a   1.000
_cell.length_b   1.000
_cell.length_c   1.000
_cell.angle_alpha   90.00
_cell.angle_beta   90.00
_cell.angle_gamma   90.00
#
_symmetry.space_group_name_H-M   'P 1'
#
loop_
_entity.id
_entity.type
_entity.pdbx_description
1 polymer ?
#
loop_
_entity_poly.entity_id
_entity_poly.type
_entity_poly.pdbx_seq_one_letter_code
_entity_poly.pdbx_strand_id
1 'polypeptide(L)'
;MTPAQLSRTVLHAVRRAAAEGELGAARGSSDLPQRVTVESPPRRGPGDYAVSVAFRLAGPSGMAPYDVARVLLARLVRQDGILAAEIAGGGFLNVTLDDRARAELVAELSRPAGSAPGSPDRDTAAADTPAADTPAADIAHWSAATGDAPAALAVRTAQASPLFRVQYAHARARAYSRNARDLGFRGEPHASADVGPEPETGTEPETGTEPDTRPGQDARAVYGSRGAALLALLADHRRVSEQSDPAGHARHLVAVGDAFFDFHDQCPPLPRGDEKPGAVHRARLALVEATGTVLAGGLTQLGVSAPAHL
;
A
#
# COMPACT_ATOMS: atom_id res chain seq x y z
N MET A 1 -8.54 6.67 -0.65
CA MET A 1 -7.84 7.55 0.32
C MET A 1 -6.37 7.16 0.41
N THR A 2 -5.47 8.03 -0.02
CA THR A 2 -4.00 7.84 0.00
C THR A 2 -3.40 8.34 1.32
N PRO A 3 -2.17 7.96 1.70
CA PRO A 3 -1.51 8.49 2.91
C PRO A 3 -1.44 10.02 2.93
N ALA A 4 -1.19 10.65 1.78
CA ALA A 4 -1.19 12.10 1.65
C ALA A 4 -2.59 12.70 1.84
N GLN A 5 -3.63 12.04 1.32
CA GLN A 5 -5.02 12.44 1.56
C GLN A 5 -5.41 12.25 3.02
N LEU A 6 -5.01 11.15 3.68
CA LEU A 6 -5.24 10.93 5.11
C LEU A 6 -4.52 11.99 5.95
N SER A 7 -3.26 12.29 5.65
CA SER A 7 -2.50 13.37 6.31
C SER A 7 -3.22 14.72 6.20
N ARG A 8 -3.71 15.07 4.99
CA ARG A 8 -4.52 16.29 4.76
C ARG A 8 -5.84 16.26 5.51
N THR A 9 -6.51 15.11 5.54
CA THR A 9 -7.79 14.91 6.24
C THR A 9 -7.62 15.12 7.74
N VAL A 10 -6.59 14.51 8.34
CA VAL A 10 -6.26 14.71 9.75
C VAL A 10 -5.90 16.17 10.01
N LEU A 11 -5.08 16.79 9.16
CA LEU A 11 -4.71 18.19 9.33
C LEU A 11 -5.94 19.11 9.26
N HIS A 12 -6.88 18.84 8.37
CA HIS A 12 -8.14 19.55 8.28
C HIS A 12 -8.98 19.35 9.54
N ALA A 13 -9.09 18.12 10.04
CA ALA A 13 -9.78 17.80 11.28
C ALA A 13 -9.18 18.55 12.49
N VAL A 14 -7.84 18.60 12.59
CA VAL A 14 -7.10 19.36 13.62
C VAL A 14 -7.44 20.84 13.54
N ARG A 15 -7.35 21.45 12.35
CA ARG A 15 -7.64 22.88 12.15
C ARG A 15 -9.08 23.24 12.50
N ARG A 16 -10.03 22.37 12.13
CA ARG A 16 -11.45 22.57 12.47
C ARG A 16 -11.70 22.44 13.97
N ALA A 17 -11.13 21.42 14.63
CA ALA A 17 -11.26 21.25 16.07
C ALA A 17 -10.66 22.43 16.84
N ALA A 18 -9.53 22.99 16.38
CA ALA A 18 -8.94 24.20 16.93
C ALA A 18 -9.84 25.43 16.75
N ALA A 19 -10.38 25.64 15.54
CA ALA A 19 -11.27 26.75 15.24
C ALA A 19 -12.59 26.71 16.04
N GLU A 20 -13.08 25.50 16.31
CA GLU A 20 -14.29 25.25 17.11
C GLU A 20 -14.00 25.22 18.63
N GLY A 21 -12.74 25.42 19.04
CA GLY A 21 -12.33 25.53 20.45
C GLY A 21 -12.24 24.21 21.20
N GLU A 22 -12.29 23.07 20.50
CA GLU A 22 -12.25 21.72 21.08
C GLU A 22 -10.84 21.25 21.43
N LEU A 23 -9.80 21.91 20.91
CA LEU A 23 -8.39 21.65 21.21
C LEU A 23 -7.82 22.61 22.28
N GLY A 24 -8.67 23.03 23.22
CA GLY A 24 -8.27 23.85 24.36
C GLY A 24 -7.64 25.18 23.94
N ALA A 25 -6.40 25.39 24.38
CA ALA A 25 -5.63 26.62 24.11
C ALA A 25 -5.05 26.69 22.68
N ALA A 26 -4.99 25.57 21.95
CA ALA A 26 -4.43 25.52 20.60
C ALA A 26 -5.41 26.14 19.59
N ARG A 27 -5.23 27.43 19.30
CA ARG A 27 -6.08 28.18 18.35
C ARG A 27 -5.28 28.90 17.27
N GLY A 28 -4.00 29.19 17.53
CA GLY A 28 -3.14 29.92 16.60
C GLY A 28 -2.57 29.04 15.49
N SER A 29 -2.30 29.64 14.33
CA SER A 29 -1.61 28.94 13.24
C SER A 29 -0.16 28.53 13.60
N SER A 30 0.42 29.11 14.66
CA SER A 30 1.70 28.71 15.26
C SER A 30 1.62 27.43 16.09
N ASP A 31 0.43 27.12 16.62
CA ASP A 31 0.22 26.04 17.59
C ASP A 31 -0.13 24.72 16.89
N LEU A 32 -0.56 24.83 15.62
CA LEU A 32 -0.99 23.71 14.81
C LEU A 32 0.15 23.22 13.91
N PRO A 33 0.30 21.89 13.74
CA PRO A 33 1.32 21.34 12.88
C PRO A 33 1.05 21.73 11.41
N GLN A 34 2.11 22.05 10.67
CA GLN A 34 1.99 22.28 9.22
C GLN A 34 1.82 20.98 8.43
N ARG A 35 2.31 19.86 8.97
CA ARG A 35 2.22 18.53 8.37
C ARG A 35 1.92 17.49 9.44
N VAL A 36 1.01 16.58 9.12
CA VAL A 36 0.70 15.40 9.93
C VAL A 36 1.47 14.21 9.39
N THR A 37 2.24 13.56 10.25
CA THR A 37 2.90 12.30 9.91
C THR A 37 1.88 11.17 10.03
N VAL A 38 1.76 10.39 8.97
CA VAL A 38 0.98 9.17 8.89
C VAL A 38 1.97 8.05 8.66
N GLU A 39 1.91 7.01 9.47
CA GLU A 39 2.85 5.89 9.44
C GLU A 39 2.12 4.55 9.44
N SER A 40 2.73 3.50 8.90
CA SER A 40 2.26 2.15 9.19
C SER A 40 2.43 1.85 10.67
N PRO A 41 1.45 1.25 11.36
CA PRO A 41 1.58 0.91 12.76
C PRO A 41 2.86 0.07 13.01
N PRO A 42 3.69 0.40 14.01
CA PRO A 42 5.00 -0.23 14.24
C PRO A 42 4.91 -1.72 14.65
N ARG A 43 3.72 -2.22 14.92
CA ARG A 43 3.40 -3.64 15.14
C ARG A 43 2.17 -3.95 14.29
N ARG A 44 1.93 -5.24 13.96
CA ARG A 44 0.68 -5.76 13.38
C ARG A 44 -0.51 -5.52 14.32
N GLY A 45 -0.83 -4.26 14.60
CA GLY A 45 -1.95 -3.81 15.41
C GLY A 45 -3.19 -3.56 14.54
N PRO A 46 -4.32 -3.20 15.15
CA PRO A 46 -5.49 -2.77 14.40
C PRO A 46 -5.17 -1.46 13.65
N GLY A 47 -5.59 -1.36 12.39
CA GLY A 47 -5.39 -0.17 11.53
C GLY A 47 -4.38 -0.37 10.41
N ASP A 48 -4.60 0.31 9.29
CA ASP A 48 -3.66 0.40 8.17
C ASP A 48 -2.62 1.50 8.41
N TYR A 49 -3.01 2.54 9.15
CA TYR A 49 -2.16 3.68 9.49
C TYR A 49 -2.25 4.02 10.97
N ALA A 50 -1.17 4.56 11.51
CA ALA A 50 -1.09 5.18 12.82
C ALA A 50 -0.76 6.67 12.65
N VAL A 51 -1.41 7.49 13.47
CA VAL A 51 -1.25 8.94 13.48
C VAL A 51 -0.88 9.38 14.89
N SER A 52 0.27 10.06 15.03
CA SER A 52 0.84 10.48 16.32
C SER A 52 0.63 11.96 16.63
N VAL A 53 -0.23 12.65 15.87
CA VAL A 53 -0.40 14.11 15.96
C VAL A 53 -0.85 14.60 17.34
N ALA A 54 -1.56 13.75 18.09
CA ALA A 54 -2.09 14.11 19.41
C ALA A 54 -0.99 14.44 20.42
N PHE A 55 0.17 13.75 20.37
CA PHE A 55 1.31 14.05 21.24
C PHE A 55 1.92 15.41 20.98
N ARG A 56 2.00 15.82 19.71
CA ARG A 56 2.50 17.16 19.34
C ARG A 56 1.53 18.27 19.74
N LEU A 57 0.24 17.99 19.72
CA LEU A 57 -0.81 18.94 20.06
C LEU A 57 -1.08 19.05 21.56
N ALA A 58 -0.69 18.06 22.38
CA ALA A 58 -0.93 18.04 23.82
C ALA A 58 -0.37 19.27 24.54
N GLY A 59 0.88 19.65 24.25
CA GLY A 59 1.52 20.83 24.83
C GLY A 59 0.77 22.13 24.50
N PRO A 60 0.62 22.48 23.20
CA PRO A 60 -0.09 23.70 22.79
C PRO A 60 -1.57 23.75 23.19
N SER A 61 -2.25 22.60 23.27
CA SER A 61 -3.67 22.53 23.68
C SER A 61 -3.89 22.64 25.18
N GLY A 62 -2.86 22.33 25.99
CA GLY A 62 -3.00 22.14 27.44
C GLY A 62 -3.79 20.89 27.82
N MET A 63 -3.98 19.96 26.88
CA MET A 63 -4.76 18.74 27.06
C MET A 63 -3.84 17.52 27.12
N ALA A 64 -4.29 16.44 27.75
CA ALA A 64 -3.59 15.16 27.66
C ALA A 64 -3.63 14.65 26.20
N PRO A 65 -2.57 13.98 25.70
CA PRO A 65 -2.56 13.46 24.32
C PRO A 65 -3.76 12.54 24.03
N TYR A 66 -4.22 11.77 25.02
CA TYR A 66 -5.40 10.94 24.91
C TYR A 66 -6.69 11.75 24.64
N ASP A 67 -6.86 12.89 25.32
CA ASP A 67 -8.02 13.75 25.12
C ASP A 67 -8.02 14.41 23.75
N VAL A 68 -6.85 14.86 23.29
CA VAL A 68 -6.68 15.34 21.91
C VAL A 68 -7.03 14.24 20.91
N ALA A 69 -6.54 13.01 21.13
CA ALA A 69 -6.84 11.88 20.27
C ALA A 69 -8.35 11.57 20.22
N ARG A 70 -9.06 11.69 21.36
CA ARG A 70 -10.52 11.51 21.44
C ARG A 70 -11.30 12.55 20.62
N VAL A 71 -10.88 13.82 20.66
CA VAL A 71 -11.49 14.88 19.83
C VAL A 71 -11.31 14.55 18.34
N LEU A 72 -10.10 14.18 17.94
CA LEU A 72 -9.80 13.86 16.55
C LEU A 72 -10.51 12.58 16.10
N LEU A 73 -10.61 11.56 16.97
CA LEU A 73 -11.32 10.32 16.71
C LEU A 73 -12.76 10.57 16.26
N ALA A 74 -13.52 11.37 17.01
CA ALA A 74 -14.93 11.69 16.72
C ALA A 74 -15.14 12.40 15.37
N ARG A 75 -14.08 13.02 14.83
CA ARG A 75 -14.10 13.67 13.51
C ARG A 75 -13.67 12.73 12.40
N LEU A 76 -12.68 11.88 12.65
CA LEU A 76 -12.12 10.96 11.67
C LEU A 76 -13.08 9.82 11.33
N VAL A 77 -13.83 9.28 12.29
CA VAL A 77 -14.82 8.22 12.04
C VAL A 77 -15.97 8.64 11.12
N ARG A 78 -16.11 9.93 10.81
CA ARG A 78 -17.13 10.50 9.91
C ARG A 78 -16.59 10.85 8.53
N GLN A 79 -15.32 10.58 8.25
CA GLN A 79 -14.71 10.90 6.96
C GLN A 79 -14.90 9.76 5.98
N ASP A 80 -15.27 10.08 4.75
CA ASP A 80 -15.29 9.11 3.65
C ASP A 80 -13.89 8.52 3.46
N GLY A 81 -13.80 7.21 3.19
CA GLY A 81 -12.51 6.51 3.07
C GLY A 81 -12.01 5.87 4.38
N ILE A 82 -12.61 6.19 5.53
CA ILE A 82 -12.24 5.63 6.84
C ILE A 82 -13.32 4.66 7.31
N LEU A 83 -12.98 3.37 7.36
CA LEU A 83 -13.83 2.31 7.88
C LEU A 83 -13.93 2.35 9.41
N ALA A 84 -12.80 2.55 10.08
CA ALA A 84 -12.72 2.61 11.54
C ALA A 84 -11.51 3.44 11.98
N ALA A 85 -11.61 4.04 13.16
CA ALA A 85 -10.47 4.62 13.84
C ALA A 85 -10.52 4.26 15.33
N GLU A 86 -9.36 4.03 15.93
CA GLU A 86 -9.22 3.60 17.33
C GLU A 86 -8.05 4.33 18.00
N ILE A 87 -8.16 4.58 19.30
CA ILE A 87 -7.06 5.16 20.08
C ILE A 87 -6.22 4.02 20.65
N ALA A 88 -4.93 4.05 20.37
CA ALA A 88 -3.95 3.13 20.93
C ALA A 88 -3.05 3.82 21.96
N GLY A 89 -2.91 3.18 23.12
CA GLY A 89 -2.05 3.65 24.21
C GLY A 89 -2.39 5.07 24.66
N GLY A 90 -1.37 5.92 24.77
CA GLY A 90 -1.51 7.28 25.32
C GLY A 90 -2.04 8.34 24.36
N GLY A 91 -2.33 8.04 23.09
CA GLY A 91 -2.79 9.04 22.12
C GLY A 91 -2.45 8.77 20.64
N PHE A 92 -2.06 7.56 20.27
CA PHE A 92 -1.96 7.20 18.85
C PHE A 92 -3.36 6.96 18.28
N LEU A 93 -3.60 7.40 17.05
CA LEU A 93 -4.83 7.10 16.32
C LEU A 93 -4.54 6.09 15.23
N ASN A 94 -5.05 4.87 15.40
CA ASN A 94 -4.99 3.84 14.39
C ASN A 94 -6.20 3.97 13.48
N VAL A 95 -5.98 4.07 12.17
CA VAL A 95 -7.00 4.30 11.14
C VAL A 95 -7.04 3.10 10.21
N THR A 96 -8.24 2.53 10.02
CA THR A 96 -8.54 1.49 9.04
C THR A 96 -9.28 2.12 7.87
N LEU A 97 -8.75 1.95 6.67
CA LEU A 97 -9.38 2.39 5.43
C LEU A 97 -10.44 1.41 4.95
N ASP A 98 -11.47 1.94 4.29
CA ASP A 98 -12.45 1.14 3.53
C ASP A 98 -11.85 0.55 2.24
N ASP A 99 -12.58 -0.35 1.59
CA ASP A 99 -12.18 -1.11 0.40
C ASP A 99 -11.86 -0.18 -0.75
N ARG A 100 -12.73 0.81 -0.97
CA ARG A 100 -12.58 1.77 -2.05
C ARG A 100 -11.28 2.54 -1.87
N ALA A 101 -11.03 3.00 -0.65
CA ALA A 101 -9.83 3.73 -0.34
C ALA A 101 -8.55 2.90 -0.51
N ARG A 102 -8.58 1.61 -0.16
CA ARG A 102 -7.47 0.66 -0.43
C ARG A 102 -7.28 0.43 -1.92
N ALA A 103 -8.36 0.21 -2.67
CA ALA A 103 -8.34 0.01 -4.11
C ALA A 103 -7.73 1.22 -4.85
N GLU A 104 -8.16 2.43 -4.50
CA GLU A 104 -7.60 3.68 -5.04
C GLU A 104 -6.10 3.81 -4.77
N LEU A 105 -5.66 3.40 -3.58
CA LEU A 105 -4.25 3.41 -3.20
C LEU A 105 -3.44 2.38 -4.00
N VAL A 106 -3.94 1.16 -4.16
CA VAL A 106 -3.30 0.14 -5.02
C VAL A 106 -3.21 0.62 -6.46
N ALA A 107 -4.27 1.25 -6.98
CA ALA A 107 -4.28 1.84 -8.32
C ALA A 107 -3.23 2.96 -8.47
N GLU A 108 -3.06 3.80 -7.46
CA GLU A 108 -2.02 4.82 -7.44
C GLU A 108 -0.61 4.21 -7.44
N LEU A 109 -0.36 3.24 -6.56
CA LEU A 109 0.95 2.61 -6.40
C LEU A 109 1.37 1.77 -7.61
N SER A 110 0.40 1.27 -8.38
CA SER A 110 0.64 0.53 -9.61
C SER A 110 1.08 1.41 -10.78
N ARG A 111 0.91 2.74 -10.68
CA ARG A 111 1.34 3.65 -11.74
C ARG A 111 2.85 3.85 -11.70
N PRO A 112 3.57 3.71 -12.82
CA PRO A 112 5.00 3.99 -12.87
C PRO A 112 5.28 5.45 -12.52
N ALA A 113 6.35 5.67 -11.75
CA ALA A 113 6.79 7.01 -11.37
C ALA A 113 7.03 7.88 -12.61
N GLY A 114 6.32 9.01 -12.71
CA GLY A 114 6.42 9.95 -13.84
C GLY A 114 5.25 9.91 -14.85
N SER A 115 4.27 9.03 -14.72
CA SER A 115 3.04 9.12 -15.53
C SER A 115 2.11 10.20 -15.00
N ALA A 116 2.08 11.35 -15.67
CA ALA A 116 1.07 12.38 -15.47
C ALA A 116 -0.35 11.84 -15.80
N PRO A 117 -1.40 12.27 -15.09
CA PRO A 117 -2.77 11.88 -15.41
C PRO A 117 -3.13 12.40 -16.82
N GLY A 118 -3.42 11.48 -17.75
CA GLY A 118 -3.86 11.81 -19.12
C GLY A 118 -2.90 11.45 -20.25
N SER A 119 -1.73 10.84 -19.99
CA SER A 119 -0.98 10.18 -21.07
C SER A 119 -1.72 8.91 -21.48
N PRO A 120 -2.02 8.71 -22.78
CA PRO A 120 -2.64 7.48 -23.25
C PRO A 120 -1.76 6.30 -22.86
N ASP A 121 -2.41 5.20 -22.47
CA ASP A 121 -1.82 3.90 -22.16
C ASP A 121 -0.74 3.61 -23.21
N ARG A 122 0.53 3.90 -22.87
CA ARG A 122 1.61 3.19 -23.52
C ARG A 122 1.50 1.82 -22.94
N ASP A 123 0.85 0.96 -23.70
CA ASP A 123 1.01 -0.47 -23.62
C ASP A 123 2.41 -0.77 -23.07
N THR A 124 2.41 -1.44 -21.93
CA THR A 124 3.56 -1.84 -21.10
C THR A 124 4.68 -2.60 -21.85
N ALA A 125 4.65 -2.64 -23.18
CA ALA A 125 5.67 -3.21 -24.05
C ALA A 125 6.97 -2.37 -24.14
N ALA A 126 7.00 -1.12 -23.65
CA ALA A 126 8.17 -0.24 -23.74
C ALA A 126 9.08 -0.22 -22.49
N ALA A 127 8.79 -1.03 -21.46
CA ALA A 127 9.62 -1.13 -20.25
C ALA A 127 10.40 -2.45 -20.11
N ASP A 128 10.34 -3.33 -21.12
CA ASP A 128 11.10 -4.59 -21.16
C ASP A 128 12.46 -4.43 -21.87
N THR A 129 13.04 -3.22 -21.87
CA THR A 129 14.49 -3.12 -22.06
C THR A 129 15.10 -3.61 -20.75
N PRO A 130 15.71 -4.80 -20.67
CA PRO A 130 16.37 -5.23 -19.45
C PRO A 130 17.39 -4.15 -19.10
N ALA A 131 17.24 -3.52 -17.93
CA ALA A 131 18.37 -2.87 -17.31
C ALA A 131 19.49 -3.92 -17.34
N ALA A 132 20.64 -3.57 -17.93
CA ALA A 132 21.73 -4.52 -18.08
C ALA A 132 21.97 -5.19 -16.72
N ASP A 133 21.70 -6.50 -16.62
CA ASP A 133 21.91 -7.25 -15.38
C ASP A 133 23.41 -7.19 -15.11
N THR A 134 23.80 -6.36 -14.16
CA THR A 134 25.18 -6.17 -13.73
C THR A 134 25.27 -6.53 -12.25
N PRO A 135 25.28 -7.83 -11.89
CA PRO A 135 25.22 -8.26 -10.50
C PRO A 135 26.34 -7.66 -9.64
N ALA A 136 27.53 -7.47 -10.21
CA ALA A 136 28.65 -6.85 -9.51
C ALA A 136 28.40 -5.38 -9.14
N ALA A 137 27.77 -4.61 -10.03
CA ALA A 137 27.41 -3.21 -9.76
C ALA A 137 26.28 -3.12 -8.73
N ASP A 138 25.27 -3.99 -8.85
CA ASP A 138 24.16 -4.08 -7.90
C ASP A 138 24.63 -4.40 -6.49
N ILE A 139 25.54 -5.38 -6.35
CA ILE A 139 26.17 -5.73 -5.09
C ILE A 139 26.95 -4.53 -4.52
N ALA A 140 27.71 -3.81 -5.36
CA ALA A 140 28.49 -2.65 -4.93
C ALA A 140 27.59 -1.50 -4.44
N HIS A 141 26.52 -1.18 -5.18
CA HIS A 141 25.57 -0.14 -4.78
C HIS A 141 24.81 -0.51 -3.50
N TRP A 142 24.34 -1.76 -3.39
CA TRP A 142 23.66 -2.23 -2.18
C TRP A 142 24.59 -2.23 -0.96
N SER A 143 25.83 -2.72 -1.14
CA SER A 143 26.86 -2.71 -0.09
C SER A 143 27.19 -1.28 0.36
N ALA A 144 27.34 -0.34 -0.57
CA ALA A 144 27.57 1.07 -0.24
C ALA A 144 26.39 1.69 0.52
N ALA A 145 25.15 1.31 0.21
CA ALA A 145 23.96 1.82 0.89
C ALA A 145 23.77 1.23 2.30
N THR A 146 24.15 -0.02 2.53
CA THR A 146 23.80 -0.78 3.76
C THR A 146 24.97 -1.07 4.68
N GLY A 147 26.20 -1.10 4.16
CA GLY A 147 27.37 -1.61 4.85
C GLY A 147 27.51 -3.14 4.81
N ASP A 148 26.60 -3.85 4.13
CA ASP A 148 26.65 -5.32 4.01
C ASP A 148 27.89 -5.77 3.22
N ALA A 149 28.49 -6.91 3.62
CA ALA A 149 29.66 -7.45 2.94
C ALA A 149 29.29 -7.95 1.52
N PRO A 150 30.03 -7.56 0.46
CA PRO A 150 29.74 -7.98 -0.92
C PRO A 150 29.63 -9.51 -1.11
N ALA A 151 30.43 -10.28 -0.37
CA ALA A 151 30.40 -11.74 -0.42
C ALA A 151 29.07 -12.34 0.07
N ALA A 152 28.42 -11.72 1.07
CA ALA A 152 27.11 -12.16 1.55
C ALA A 152 26.01 -11.84 0.53
N LEU A 153 26.10 -10.66 -0.12
CA LEU A 153 25.14 -10.23 -1.13
C LEU A 153 25.23 -11.05 -2.43
N ALA A 154 26.41 -11.58 -2.76
CA ALA A 154 26.64 -12.42 -3.93
C ALA A 154 25.92 -13.78 -3.87
N VAL A 155 25.49 -14.22 -2.68
CA VAL A 155 24.74 -15.47 -2.52
C VAL A 155 23.33 -15.30 -3.11
N ARG A 156 23.03 -16.01 -4.20
CA ARG A 156 21.72 -15.97 -4.87
C ARG A 156 20.68 -16.87 -4.20
N THR A 157 20.51 -16.73 -2.88
CA THR A 157 19.44 -17.40 -2.14
C THR A 157 18.69 -16.38 -1.30
N ALA A 158 17.36 -16.48 -1.31
CA ALA A 158 16.48 -15.50 -0.66
C ALA A 158 16.65 -15.46 0.87
N GLN A 159 17.20 -16.53 1.46
CA GLN A 159 17.46 -16.62 2.90
C GLN A 159 18.80 -15.99 3.31
N ALA A 160 19.75 -15.85 2.38
CA ALA A 160 21.12 -15.42 2.70
C ALA A 160 21.44 -14.00 2.23
N SER A 161 20.79 -13.50 1.16
CA SER A 161 21.08 -12.19 0.58
C SER A 161 19.83 -11.28 0.56
N PRO A 162 19.86 -10.14 1.27
CA PRO A 162 18.77 -9.16 1.23
C PRO A 162 18.60 -8.54 -0.16
N LEU A 163 19.69 -8.31 -0.90
CA LEU A 163 19.64 -7.85 -2.30
C LEU A 163 18.88 -8.84 -3.17
N PHE A 164 19.28 -10.12 -3.14
CA PHE A 164 18.63 -11.16 -3.94
C PHE A 164 17.17 -11.33 -3.54
N ARG A 165 16.85 -11.24 -2.25
CA ARG A 165 15.47 -11.31 -1.74
C ARG A 165 14.57 -10.27 -2.40
N VAL A 166 15.04 -9.02 -2.49
CA VAL A 166 14.28 -7.90 -3.09
C VAL A 166 14.18 -8.04 -4.61
N GLN A 167 15.28 -8.36 -5.30
CA GLN A 167 15.25 -8.58 -6.74
C GLN A 167 14.36 -9.78 -7.11
N TYR A 168 14.39 -10.85 -6.30
CA TYR A 168 13.53 -12.02 -6.48
C TYR A 168 12.06 -11.70 -6.24
N ALA A 169 11.72 -10.89 -5.23
CA ALA A 169 10.35 -10.41 -5.05
C ALA A 169 9.85 -9.63 -6.28
N HIS A 170 10.69 -8.75 -6.83
CA HIS A 170 10.37 -8.01 -8.05
C HIS A 170 10.16 -8.92 -9.26
N ALA A 171 11.12 -9.81 -9.56
CA ALA A 171 11.04 -10.76 -10.66
C ALA A 171 9.80 -11.68 -10.54
N ARG A 172 9.48 -12.11 -9.30
CA ARG A 172 8.30 -12.93 -9.02
C ARG A 172 6.99 -12.16 -9.23
N ALA A 173 6.92 -10.89 -8.84
CA ALA A 173 5.77 -10.04 -9.14
C ALA A 173 5.55 -9.89 -10.66
N ARG A 174 6.63 -9.68 -11.43
CA ARG A 174 6.58 -9.65 -12.90
C ARG A 174 6.13 -10.98 -13.50
N ALA A 175 6.58 -12.10 -12.95
CA ALA A 175 6.13 -13.41 -13.38
C ALA A 175 4.63 -13.60 -13.17
N TYR A 176 4.07 -13.16 -12.03
CA TYR A 176 2.62 -13.23 -11.80
C TYR A 176 1.82 -12.40 -12.82
N SER A 177 2.26 -11.18 -13.14
CA SER A 177 1.61 -10.37 -14.16
C SER A 177 1.65 -11.01 -15.56
N ARG A 178 2.75 -11.66 -15.93
CA ARG A 178 2.85 -12.40 -17.20
C ARG A 178 1.91 -13.60 -17.20
N ASN A 179 1.98 -14.44 -16.17
CA ASN A 179 1.14 -15.63 -16.04
C ASN A 179 -0.36 -15.28 -16.03
N ALA A 180 -0.76 -14.18 -15.40
CA ALA A 180 -2.15 -13.73 -15.42
C ALA A 180 -2.61 -13.32 -16.83
N ARG A 181 -1.74 -12.66 -17.60
CA ARG A 181 -2.02 -12.32 -19.00
C ARG A 181 -2.14 -13.58 -19.86
N ASP A 182 -1.31 -14.58 -19.62
CA ASP A 182 -1.41 -15.88 -20.30
C ASP A 182 -2.74 -16.59 -19.95
N LEU A 183 -3.27 -16.36 -18.75
CA LEU A 183 -4.59 -16.81 -18.29
C LEU A 183 -5.74 -15.86 -18.72
N GLY A 184 -5.45 -14.80 -19.47
CA GLY A 184 -6.45 -13.89 -20.02
C GLY A 184 -7.04 -12.86 -19.06
N PHE A 185 -6.37 -12.54 -17.95
CA PHE A 185 -6.83 -11.49 -17.03
C PHE A 185 -5.71 -10.54 -16.57
N ARG A 186 -6.10 -9.40 -15.99
CA ARG A 186 -5.20 -8.35 -15.48
C ARG A 186 -5.58 -7.95 -14.06
N GLY A 187 -4.69 -7.21 -13.41
CA GLY A 187 -4.96 -6.64 -12.09
C GLY A 187 -6.05 -5.56 -12.18
N GLU A 188 -7.06 -5.67 -11.34
CA GLU A 188 -8.11 -4.65 -11.19
C GLU A 188 -8.24 -4.32 -9.70
N PRO A 189 -7.78 -3.13 -9.26
CA PRO A 189 -7.80 -2.74 -7.84
C PRO A 189 -9.21 -2.59 -7.29
N HIS A 190 -10.14 -2.12 -8.12
CA HIS A 190 -11.56 -2.11 -7.82
C HIS A 190 -12.14 -3.47 -8.22
N ALA A 191 -12.70 -4.20 -7.25
CA ALA A 191 -13.69 -5.20 -7.60
C ALA A 191 -14.91 -4.43 -8.10
N SER A 192 -15.01 -4.16 -9.40
CA SER A 192 -16.32 -3.89 -9.99
C SER A 192 -17.14 -5.16 -9.76
N ALA A 193 -17.99 -5.14 -8.73
CA ALA A 193 -19.19 -5.95 -8.77
C ALA A 193 -19.87 -5.59 -10.10
N ASP A 194 -20.11 -6.61 -10.92
CA ASP A 194 -20.57 -6.54 -12.32
C ASP A 194 -19.56 -6.10 -13.38
N VAL A 195 -18.88 -7.09 -13.94
CA VAL A 195 -19.10 -7.45 -15.36
C VAL A 195 -19.32 -8.97 -15.41
N GLY A 196 -20.56 -9.41 -15.22
CA GLY A 196 -20.97 -10.71 -15.73
C GLY A 196 -20.80 -10.74 -17.25
N PRO A 197 -20.60 -11.91 -17.89
CA PRO A 197 -20.61 -11.98 -19.34
C PRO A 197 -21.94 -11.42 -19.85
N GLU A 198 -21.91 -10.59 -20.89
CA GLU A 198 -23.12 -9.98 -21.47
C GLU A 198 -24.22 -11.04 -21.66
N PRO A 199 -25.47 -10.77 -21.24
CA PRO A 199 -26.55 -11.70 -21.51
C PRO A 199 -26.85 -11.63 -23.00
N GLU A 200 -26.62 -12.75 -23.69
CA GLU A 200 -27.18 -12.98 -25.00
C GLU A 200 -28.71 -12.80 -24.90
N THR A 201 -29.24 -11.96 -25.76
CA THR A 201 -30.65 -11.61 -25.87
C THR A 201 -31.55 -12.85 -25.88
N GLY A 202 -32.49 -12.96 -24.92
CA GLY A 202 -33.57 -13.94 -24.99
C GLY A 202 -34.44 -14.11 -23.73
N THR A 203 -35.60 -13.44 -23.73
CA THR A 203 -36.90 -13.90 -23.20
C THR A 203 -37.14 -14.04 -21.67
N GLU A 204 -37.81 -13.02 -21.12
CA GLU A 204 -38.92 -12.95 -20.11
C GLU A 204 -38.97 -13.83 -18.81
N PRO A 205 -39.69 -13.36 -17.76
CA PRO A 205 -39.26 -13.48 -16.36
C PRO A 205 -39.98 -14.57 -15.56
N GLU A 206 -39.28 -15.16 -14.59
CA GLU A 206 -39.93 -15.87 -13.48
C GLU A 206 -39.43 -15.37 -12.12
N THR A 207 -40.41 -15.11 -11.27
CA THR A 207 -40.32 -14.65 -9.88
C THR A 207 -39.63 -15.66 -8.99
N GLY A 208 -38.50 -15.27 -8.40
CA GLY A 208 -37.83 -15.99 -7.33
C GLY A 208 -37.21 -15.00 -6.35
N THR A 209 -37.63 -15.07 -5.09
CA THR A 209 -37.08 -14.31 -3.96
C THR A 209 -35.59 -14.61 -3.80
N GLU A 210 -34.72 -13.69 -4.21
CA GLU A 210 -33.29 -13.72 -3.90
C GLU A 210 -33.00 -13.00 -2.56
N PRO A 211 -32.04 -13.50 -1.76
CA PRO A 211 -31.65 -12.84 -0.52
C PRO A 211 -30.83 -11.58 -0.81
N ASP A 212 -31.22 -10.47 -0.16
CA ASP A 212 -30.52 -9.18 -0.06
C ASP A 212 -29.03 -9.38 0.27
N THR A 213 -28.20 -9.51 -0.77
CA THR A 213 -26.74 -9.60 -0.64
C THR A 213 -26.18 -8.22 -0.97
N ARG A 214 -26.07 -7.37 0.06
CA ARG A 214 -25.50 -6.03 -0.10
C ARG A 214 -24.03 -6.12 -0.51
N PRO A 215 -23.62 -5.52 -1.65
CA PRO A 215 -22.21 -5.43 -2.03
C PRO A 215 -21.55 -4.36 -1.18
N GLY A 216 -20.81 -4.76 -0.13
CA GLY A 216 -20.05 -3.79 0.66
C GLY A 216 -19.50 -4.23 2.01
N GLN A 217 -19.55 -5.52 2.39
CA GLN A 217 -19.06 -5.97 3.70
C GLN A 217 -17.67 -6.66 3.71
N ASP A 218 -16.98 -6.78 2.57
CA ASP A 218 -15.84 -7.72 2.45
C ASP A 218 -14.48 -7.09 2.06
N ALA A 219 -14.24 -5.81 2.34
CA ALA A 219 -12.95 -5.10 2.14
C ALA A 219 -11.71 -5.83 2.62
N ARG A 220 -11.83 -6.25 3.87
CA ARG A 220 -10.79 -6.89 4.63
C ARG A 220 -10.67 -8.35 4.19
N ALA A 221 -11.68 -8.87 3.48
CA ALA A 221 -11.69 -10.19 2.87
C ALA A 221 -10.99 -10.22 1.51
N VAL A 222 -11.04 -9.15 0.70
CA VAL A 222 -10.42 -9.14 -0.66
C VAL A 222 -8.90 -9.39 -0.59
N TYR A 223 -8.19 -8.60 0.22
CA TYR A 223 -6.74 -8.71 0.39
C TYR A 223 -6.32 -9.58 1.58
N GLY A 224 -7.23 -9.85 2.52
CA GLY A 224 -6.90 -10.47 3.79
C GLY A 224 -6.02 -9.60 4.68
N SER A 225 -5.71 -10.09 5.89
CA SER A 225 -4.83 -9.39 6.84
C SER A 225 -3.38 -9.25 6.34
N ARG A 226 -2.90 -10.20 5.53
CA ARG A 226 -1.55 -10.17 4.94
C ARG A 226 -1.47 -9.13 3.83
N GLY A 227 -2.47 -9.04 2.95
CA GLY A 227 -2.49 -8.03 1.90
C GLY A 227 -2.65 -6.62 2.48
N ALA A 228 -3.40 -6.46 3.58
CA ALA A 228 -3.44 -5.20 4.31
C ALA A 228 -2.05 -4.79 4.86
N ALA A 229 -1.29 -5.73 5.43
CA ALA A 229 0.06 -5.47 5.92
C ALA A 229 1.04 -5.10 4.80
N LEU A 230 0.96 -5.79 3.66
CA LEU A 230 1.75 -5.45 2.47
C LEU A 230 1.39 -4.05 1.97
N LEU A 231 0.10 -3.74 1.81
CA LEU A 231 -0.37 -2.44 1.33
C LEU A 231 0.11 -1.29 2.22
N ALA A 232 0.13 -1.45 3.54
CA ALA A 232 0.65 -0.46 4.47
C ALA A 232 2.14 -0.15 4.20
N LEU A 233 2.97 -1.18 4.01
CA LEU A 233 4.37 -1.00 3.66
C LEU A 233 4.55 -0.29 2.31
N LEU A 234 3.79 -0.68 1.29
CA LEU A 234 3.85 -0.02 -0.02
C LEU A 234 3.46 1.46 0.06
N ALA A 235 2.46 1.79 0.89
CA ALA A 235 2.01 3.15 1.11
C ALA A 235 3.05 4.03 1.83
N ASP A 236 3.84 3.44 2.71
CA ASP A 236 4.92 4.12 3.43
C ASP A 236 6.17 4.36 2.57
N HIS A 237 6.31 3.64 1.45
CA HIS A 237 7.50 3.68 0.59
C HIS A 237 7.92 5.11 0.23
N ARG A 238 6.99 5.97 -0.20
CA ARG A 238 7.30 7.34 -0.59
C ARG A 238 7.96 8.13 0.55
N ARG A 239 7.43 8.01 1.78
CA ARG A 239 8.00 8.67 2.95
C ARG A 239 9.42 8.18 3.21
N VAL A 240 9.64 6.87 3.14
CA VAL A 240 10.96 6.28 3.39
C VAL A 240 11.95 6.68 2.29
N SER A 241 11.53 6.71 1.02
CA SER A 241 12.37 7.10 -0.10
C SER A 241 12.79 8.58 -0.10
N GLU A 242 11.95 9.45 0.48
CA GLU A 242 12.25 10.89 0.61
C GLU A 242 13.20 11.19 1.77
N GLN A 243 13.47 10.22 2.64
CA GLN A 243 14.47 10.36 3.71
C GLN A 243 15.88 10.10 3.14
N SER A 244 16.85 10.95 3.50
CA SER A 244 18.26 10.75 3.14
C SER A 244 18.92 9.63 3.97
N ASP A 245 18.36 8.43 3.95
CA ASP A 245 18.85 7.21 4.64
C ASP A 245 18.80 6.00 3.69
N PRO A 246 19.88 5.75 2.90
CA PRO A 246 19.94 4.62 1.99
C PRO A 246 19.80 3.25 2.68
N ALA A 247 20.34 3.11 3.90
CA ALA A 247 20.26 1.87 4.67
C ALA A 247 18.83 1.61 5.17
N GLY A 248 18.13 2.67 5.62
CA GLY A 248 16.71 2.62 5.95
C GLY A 248 15.84 2.25 4.76
N HIS A 249 16.14 2.82 3.59
CA HIS A 249 15.43 2.49 2.37
C HIS A 249 15.63 1.03 1.95
N ALA A 250 16.88 0.53 1.94
CA ALA A 250 17.17 -0.87 1.64
C ALA A 250 16.43 -1.83 2.60
N ARG A 251 16.47 -1.57 3.92
CA ARG A 251 15.73 -2.36 4.92
C ARG A 251 14.21 -2.34 4.68
N HIS A 252 13.67 -1.21 4.25
CA HIS A 252 12.26 -1.11 3.91
C HIS A 252 11.91 -1.95 2.67
N LEU A 253 12.74 -1.96 1.63
CA LEU A 253 12.53 -2.83 0.46
C LEU A 253 12.59 -4.31 0.82
N VAL A 254 13.49 -4.71 1.72
CA VAL A 254 13.52 -6.09 2.26
C VAL A 254 12.20 -6.40 2.98
N ALA A 255 11.72 -5.50 3.84
CA ALA A 255 10.43 -5.68 4.53
C ALA A 255 9.25 -5.80 3.57
N VAL A 256 9.23 -5.02 2.47
CA VAL A 256 8.24 -5.15 1.38
C VAL A 256 8.34 -6.52 0.72
N GLY A 257 9.56 -6.97 0.39
CA GLY A 257 9.81 -8.30 -0.17
C GLY A 257 9.29 -9.41 0.72
N ASP A 258 9.61 -9.38 2.02
CA ASP A 258 9.13 -10.37 2.99
C ASP A 258 7.61 -10.36 3.14
N ALA A 259 6.99 -9.19 3.22
CA ALA A 259 5.53 -9.07 3.27
C ALA A 259 4.86 -9.59 1.98
N PHE A 260 5.50 -9.42 0.83
CA PHE A 260 5.04 -9.98 -0.44
C PHE A 260 5.08 -11.50 -0.45
N PHE A 261 6.16 -12.11 0.07
CA PHE A 261 6.26 -13.57 0.20
C PHE A 261 5.18 -14.11 1.15
N ASP A 262 5.02 -13.48 2.32
CA ASP A 262 3.95 -13.77 3.29
C ASP A 262 2.54 -13.70 2.67
N PHE A 263 2.29 -12.67 1.85
CA PHE A 263 1.02 -12.44 1.19
C PHE A 263 0.76 -13.50 0.11
N HIS A 264 1.71 -13.76 -0.79
CA HIS A 264 1.44 -14.67 -1.90
C HIS A 264 1.23 -16.12 -1.45
N ASP A 265 1.87 -16.54 -0.35
CA ASP A 265 1.74 -17.90 0.17
C ASP A 265 0.35 -18.15 0.75
N GLN A 266 -0.22 -17.13 1.39
CA GLN A 266 -1.51 -17.22 2.09
C GLN A 266 -2.68 -16.73 1.22
N CYS A 267 -2.41 -15.89 0.22
CA CYS A 267 -3.41 -15.26 -0.65
C CYS A 267 -2.94 -15.35 -2.11
N PRO A 268 -3.03 -16.53 -2.76
CA PRO A 268 -2.56 -16.71 -4.13
C PRO A 268 -3.26 -15.73 -5.09
N PRO A 269 -2.49 -15.01 -5.93
CA PRO A 269 -3.05 -14.05 -6.88
C PRO A 269 -3.58 -14.70 -8.17
N LEU A 270 -3.13 -15.92 -8.49
CA LEU A 270 -3.59 -16.68 -9.64
C LEU A 270 -4.55 -17.79 -9.21
N PRO A 271 -5.56 -18.12 -10.05
CA PRO A 271 -6.42 -19.27 -9.83
C PRO A 271 -5.63 -20.59 -9.88
N ARG A 272 -6.13 -21.62 -9.20
CA ARG A 272 -5.51 -22.96 -9.17
C ARG A 272 -6.44 -24.03 -9.74
N GLY A 273 -5.88 -24.95 -10.53
CA GLY A 273 -6.65 -26.05 -11.12
C GLY A 273 -7.76 -25.52 -12.04
N ASP A 274 -9.00 -25.92 -11.77
CA ASP A 274 -10.18 -25.55 -12.57
C ASP A 274 -10.84 -24.23 -12.10
N GLU A 275 -10.25 -23.53 -11.13
CA GLU A 275 -10.75 -22.23 -10.68
C GLU A 275 -10.73 -21.20 -11.82
N LYS A 276 -11.84 -20.49 -12.00
CA LYS A 276 -11.89 -19.38 -12.96
C LYS A 276 -11.32 -18.10 -12.33
N PRO A 277 -10.62 -17.26 -13.10
CA PRO A 277 -10.24 -15.91 -12.66
C PRO A 277 -11.49 -15.13 -12.21
N GLY A 278 -11.39 -14.47 -11.06
CA GLY A 278 -12.51 -13.73 -10.45
C GLY A 278 -12.03 -12.43 -9.82
N ALA A 279 -12.95 -11.65 -9.24
CA ALA A 279 -12.65 -10.32 -8.69
C ALA A 279 -11.53 -10.35 -7.63
N VAL A 280 -11.50 -11.39 -6.78
CA VAL A 280 -10.45 -11.58 -5.77
C VAL A 280 -9.07 -11.80 -6.41
N HIS A 281 -8.99 -12.60 -7.49
CA HIS A 281 -7.74 -12.81 -8.22
C HIS A 281 -7.24 -11.51 -8.85
N ARG A 282 -8.14 -10.74 -9.47
CA ARG A 282 -7.81 -9.45 -10.10
C ARG A 282 -7.33 -8.42 -9.07
N ALA A 283 -8.00 -8.31 -7.93
CA ALA A 283 -7.58 -7.41 -6.86
C ALA A 283 -6.21 -7.82 -6.26
N ARG A 284 -6.02 -9.10 -5.93
CA ARG A 284 -4.74 -9.60 -5.43
C ARG A 284 -3.61 -9.38 -6.43
N LEU A 285 -3.87 -9.62 -7.71
CA LEU A 285 -2.90 -9.35 -8.78
C LEU A 285 -2.56 -7.86 -8.87
N ALA A 286 -3.53 -6.95 -8.73
CA ALA A 286 -3.26 -5.52 -8.69
C ALA A 286 -2.32 -5.13 -7.53
N LEU A 287 -2.46 -5.75 -6.35
CA LEU A 287 -1.53 -5.55 -5.23
C LEU A 287 -0.12 -6.08 -5.54
N VAL A 288 -0.02 -7.20 -6.28
CA VAL A 288 1.26 -7.72 -6.76
C VAL A 288 1.91 -6.77 -7.77
N GLU A 289 1.12 -6.18 -8.68
CA GLU A 289 1.59 -5.20 -9.66
C GLU A 289 2.08 -3.91 -9.00
N ALA A 290 1.35 -3.40 -8.00
CA ALA A 290 1.80 -2.30 -7.15
C ALA A 290 3.13 -2.61 -6.46
N THR A 291 3.26 -3.82 -5.91
CA THR A 291 4.50 -4.29 -5.27
C THR A 291 5.66 -4.27 -6.25
N GLY A 292 5.49 -4.84 -7.45
CA GLY A 292 6.51 -4.85 -8.49
C GLY A 292 6.96 -3.44 -8.89
N THR A 293 6.02 -2.49 -8.97
CA THR A 293 6.28 -1.08 -9.31
C THR A 293 7.06 -0.36 -8.21
N VAL A 294 6.66 -0.52 -6.95
CA VAL A 294 7.35 0.05 -5.78
C VAL A 294 8.77 -0.50 -5.65
N LEU A 295 8.96 -1.82 -5.78
CA LEU A 295 10.29 -2.42 -5.72
C LEU A 295 11.19 -1.93 -6.85
N ALA A 296 10.67 -1.80 -8.07
CA ALA A 296 11.46 -1.27 -9.20
C ALA A 296 11.92 0.17 -8.96
N GLY A 297 11.02 1.03 -8.50
CA GLY A 297 11.34 2.43 -8.18
C GLY A 297 12.37 2.53 -7.04
N GLY A 298 12.19 1.75 -5.98
CA GLY A 298 13.10 1.72 -4.84
C GLY A 298 14.50 1.22 -5.19
N LEU A 299 14.60 0.13 -5.96
CA LEU A 299 15.88 -0.38 -6.45
C LEU A 299 16.58 0.66 -7.34
N THR A 300 15.84 1.30 -8.25
CA THR A 300 16.37 2.36 -9.12
C THR A 300 16.95 3.53 -8.32
N GLN A 301 16.29 3.94 -7.23
CA GLN A 301 16.78 5.01 -6.35
C GLN A 301 18.06 4.63 -5.60
N LEU A 302 18.30 3.34 -5.36
CA LEU A 302 19.55 2.83 -4.80
C LEU A 302 20.63 2.59 -5.87
N GLY A 303 20.33 2.83 -7.16
CA GLY A 303 21.21 2.51 -8.28
C GLY A 303 21.30 1.01 -8.60
N VAL A 304 20.39 0.21 -8.06
CA VAL A 304 20.36 -1.24 -8.22
C VAL A 304 19.38 -1.64 -9.31
N SER A 305 19.73 -2.62 -10.13
CA SER A 305 18.86 -3.12 -11.19
C SER A 305 17.65 -3.88 -10.62
N ALA A 306 16.51 -3.77 -11.32
CA ALA A 306 15.28 -4.49 -11.04
C ALA A 306 15.01 -5.49 -12.19
N PRO A 307 15.60 -6.70 -12.16
CA PRO A 307 15.54 -7.63 -13.28
C PRO A 307 14.15 -8.26 -13.42
N ALA A 308 13.63 -8.33 -14.65
CA ALA A 308 12.33 -8.94 -14.94
C ALA A 308 12.28 -10.48 -14.75
N HIS A 309 13.47 -11.10 -14.67
CA HIS A 309 13.73 -12.53 -14.54
C HIS A 309 15.00 -12.76 -13.71
N LEU A 310 15.03 -13.81 -12.88
CA LEU A 310 16.19 -14.23 -12.08
C LEU A 310 16.39 -15.74 -12.12
#